data_AF-A0A9D0XUD8-F1
#
_entry.id   AF-A0A9D0XUD8-F1
#
_cell.length_a   1.000
_cell.length_b   1.000
_cell.length_c   1.000
_cell.angle_alpha   90.00
_cell.angle_beta   90.00
_cell.angle_gamma   90.00
#
_symmetry.space_group_name_H-M   'P 1'
#
loop_
_entity.id
_entity.type
_entity.pdbx_description
1 polymer ?
#
loop_
_entity_poly.entity_id
_entity_poly.type
_entity_poly.pdbx_seq_one_letter_code
_entity_poly.pdbx_strand_id
1 'polypeptide(L)'
;MPQAILDMIKENDVKWADLRFTDTHGKEQHVTIPASKVDEDFFTDGETFDGSSIEGWKGINDSDMLLIPQTDGAFLDPFTNDPTIIIRMMIVSPATMESYDKDPRGIAKKAEAYLAS
;
A
#
# COMPACT_ATOMS: atom_id res chain seq x y z
N MET A 1 -12.12 7.92 1.24
CA MET A 1 -13.17 6.95 1.62
C MET A 1 -13.00 5.71 0.77
N PRO A 2 -12.96 4.50 1.37
CA PRO A 2 -12.83 3.23 0.64
C PRO A 2 -13.82 3.08 -0.52
N GLN A 3 -15.05 3.56 -0.34
CA GLN A 3 -16.12 3.47 -1.34
C GLN A 3 -15.74 4.02 -2.71
N ALA A 4 -15.04 5.16 -2.77
CA ALA A 4 -14.65 5.77 -4.05
C ALA A 4 -13.70 4.86 -4.86
N ILE A 5 -12.87 4.06 -4.18
CA ILE A 5 -11.96 3.10 -4.81
C ILE A 5 -12.75 1.89 -5.34
N LEU A 6 -13.69 1.38 -4.54
CA LEU A 6 -14.57 0.28 -4.93
C LEU A 6 -15.45 0.67 -6.13
N ASP A 7 -15.93 1.91 -6.17
CA ASP A 7 -16.71 2.45 -7.28
C ASP A 7 -15.85 2.57 -8.53
N MET A 8 -14.63 3.11 -8.44
CA MET A 8 -13.69 3.16 -9.57
C MET A 8 -13.39 1.77 -10.14
N ILE A 9 -13.22 0.75 -9.28
CA ILE A 9 -12.99 -0.64 -9.70
C ILE A 9 -14.17 -1.16 -10.53
N LYS A 10 -15.40 -0.92 -10.06
CA LYS A 10 -16.62 -1.37 -10.74
C LYS A 10 -16.87 -0.61 -12.04
N GLU A 11 -16.74 0.71 -12.02
CA GLU A 11 -17.04 1.59 -13.16
C GLU A 11 -16.09 1.38 -14.34
N ASN A 12 -14.83 1.02 -14.07
CA ASN A 12 -13.80 0.86 -15.09
C ASN A 12 -13.48 -0.62 -15.41
N ASP A 13 -14.30 -1.56 -14.92
CA ASP A 13 -14.11 -3.02 -15.09
C ASP A 13 -12.68 -3.48 -14.76
N VAL A 14 -12.13 -2.94 -13.66
CA VAL A 14 -10.75 -3.16 -13.24
C VAL A 14 -10.51 -4.64 -12.96
N LYS A 15 -9.44 -5.19 -13.53
CA LYS A 15 -9.03 -6.60 -13.36
C LYS A 15 -7.98 -6.77 -12.29
N TRP A 16 -7.12 -5.78 -12.12
CA TRP A 16 -5.95 -5.84 -11.24
C TRP A 16 -5.86 -4.63 -10.32
N ALA A 17 -5.41 -4.84 -9.09
CA ALA A 17 -4.98 -3.79 -8.19
C ALA A 17 -3.47 -3.87 -8.01
N ASP A 18 -2.78 -2.79 -8.37
CA ASP A 18 -1.33 -2.65 -8.25
C ASP A 18 -1.00 -1.85 -6.99
N LEU A 19 -0.54 -2.56 -5.98
CA LEU A 19 -0.28 -2.03 -4.64
C LEU A 19 1.12 -1.44 -4.62
N ARG A 20 1.24 -0.10 -4.50
CA ARG A 20 2.52 0.61 -4.60
C ARG A 20 2.98 1.22 -3.28
N PHE A 21 4.24 1.03 -2.96
CA PHE A 21 4.93 1.64 -1.81
C PHE A 21 6.33 2.13 -2.21
N THR A 22 7.04 2.77 -1.28
CA THR A 22 8.37 3.33 -1.56
C THR A 22 9.38 2.78 -0.56
N ASP A 23 10.53 2.33 -1.04
CA ASP A 23 11.61 1.86 -0.19
C ASP A 23 12.45 3.03 0.38
N THR A 24 13.38 2.72 1.28
CA THR A 24 14.26 3.70 1.92
C THR A 24 15.09 4.52 0.93
N HIS A 25 15.40 3.96 -0.24
CA HIS A 25 16.19 4.64 -1.28
C HIS A 25 15.33 5.57 -2.16
N GLY A 26 14.02 5.58 -1.95
CA GLY A 26 13.07 6.40 -2.70
C GLY A 26 12.56 5.73 -3.98
N LYS A 27 12.89 4.44 -4.21
CA LYS A 27 12.38 3.71 -5.36
C LYS A 27 10.97 3.20 -5.08
N GLU A 28 10.08 3.41 -6.04
CA GLU A 28 8.74 2.86 -6.01
C GLU A 28 8.79 1.34 -6.26
N GLN A 29 8.13 0.61 -5.38
CA GLN A 29 7.98 -0.85 -5.40
C GLN A 29 6.50 -1.19 -5.56
N HIS A 30 6.20 -2.36 -6.10
CA HIS A 30 4.81 -2.75 -6.32
C HIS A 30 4.58 -4.26 -6.25
N VAL A 31 3.35 -4.64 -5.89
CA VAL A 31 2.83 -6.00 -5.99
C VAL A 31 1.40 -5.95 -6.53
N THR A 32 1.09 -6.81 -7.48
CA THR A 32 -0.22 -6.83 -8.12
C THR A 32 -1.08 -7.97 -7.58
N ILE A 33 -2.33 -7.66 -7.24
CA ILE A 33 -3.35 -8.64 -6.80
C ILE A 33 -4.59 -8.57 -7.72
N PRO A 34 -5.42 -9.62 -7.80
CA PRO A 34 -6.70 -9.54 -8.48
C PRO A 34 -7.59 -8.46 -7.85
N ALA A 35 -8.27 -7.65 -8.66
CA ALA A 35 -9.17 -6.60 -8.15
C ALA A 35 -10.30 -7.16 -7.28
N SER A 36 -10.66 -8.44 -7.47
CA SER A 36 -11.65 -9.14 -6.63
C SER A 36 -11.23 -9.32 -5.16
N LYS A 37 -9.95 -9.11 -4.83
CA LYS A 37 -9.45 -9.10 -3.45
C LYS A 37 -9.60 -7.73 -2.76
N VAL A 38 -9.94 -6.68 -3.51
CA VAL A 38 -10.13 -5.34 -2.96
C VAL A 38 -11.60 -5.19 -2.55
N ASP A 39 -11.90 -5.61 -1.32
CA ASP A 39 -13.20 -5.45 -0.66
C ASP A 39 -13.13 -4.43 0.49
N GLU A 40 -14.15 -4.38 1.34
CA GLU A 40 -14.18 -3.45 2.47
C GLU A 40 -13.13 -3.80 3.54
N ASP A 41 -12.94 -5.10 3.80
CA ASP A 41 -12.01 -5.62 4.80
C ASP A 41 -10.54 -5.37 4.37
N PHE A 42 -10.24 -5.36 3.07
CA PHE A 42 -8.92 -5.01 2.54
C PHE A 42 -8.38 -3.67 3.05
N PHE A 43 -9.25 -2.68 3.33
CA PHE A 43 -8.82 -1.37 3.83
C PHE A 43 -8.49 -1.35 5.32
N THR A 44 -8.91 -2.35 6.08
CA THR A 44 -8.55 -2.52 7.49
C THR A 44 -7.45 -3.55 7.68
N ASP A 45 -7.55 -4.65 6.95
CA ASP A 45 -6.72 -5.84 7.13
C ASP A 45 -5.44 -5.78 6.30
N GLY A 46 -5.49 -5.11 5.14
CA GLY A 46 -4.35 -4.96 4.23
C GLY A 46 -3.92 -6.24 3.51
N GLU A 47 -2.74 -6.22 2.91
CA GLU A 47 -2.09 -7.39 2.29
C GLU A 47 -0.72 -7.63 2.94
N THR A 48 -0.43 -8.87 3.30
CA THR A 48 0.87 -9.25 3.88
C THR A 48 1.95 -9.41 2.81
N PHE A 49 3.18 -9.07 3.15
CA PHE A 49 4.34 -9.30 2.27
C PHE A 49 5.63 -9.51 3.07
N ASP A 50 6.61 -10.11 2.42
CA ASP A 50 7.95 -10.34 2.97
C ASP A 50 8.85 -9.10 2.85
N GLY A 51 8.99 -8.39 3.95
CA GLY A 51 9.84 -7.20 4.07
C GLY A 51 11.35 -7.48 4.00
N SER A 52 11.80 -8.74 4.13
CA SER A 52 13.23 -9.06 3.99
C SER A 52 13.75 -8.97 2.56
N SER A 53 12.82 -8.97 1.60
CA SER A 53 13.10 -8.73 0.18
C SER A 53 13.38 -7.25 -0.13
N ILE A 54 13.21 -6.34 0.84
CA ILE A 54 13.49 -4.91 0.69
C ILE A 54 14.81 -4.55 1.38
N GLU A 55 15.75 -4.00 0.61
CA GLU A 55 17.07 -3.66 1.11
C GLU A 55 16.99 -2.66 2.28
N GLY A 56 17.63 -3.01 3.39
CA GLY A 56 17.68 -2.17 4.59
C GLY A 56 16.45 -2.26 5.49
N TRP A 57 15.47 -3.12 5.19
CA TRP A 57 14.28 -3.34 6.03
C TRP A 57 14.49 -4.51 7.01
N LYS A 58 13.47 -5.35 7.23
CA LYS A 58 13.52 -6.43 8.22
C LYS A 58 14.50 -7.52 7.79
N GLY A 59 15.14 -8.17 8.78
CA GLY A 59 15.91 -9.39 8.52
C GLY A 59 14.99 -10.60 8.34
N ILE A 60 15.56 -11.72 7.88
CA ILE A 60 14.83 -12.98 7.59
C ILE A 60 14.02 -13.50 8.79
N ASN A 61 14.47 -13.23 10.03
CA ASN A 61 13.83 -13.78 11.24
C ASN A 61 12.51 -13.09 11.64
N ASP A 62 12.23 -11.88 11.14
CA ASP A 62 11.02 -11.10 11.46
C ASP A 62 10.54 -10.36 10.21
N SER A 63 10.42 -11.08 9.09
CA SER A 63 10.29 -10.46 7.78
C SER A 63 8.88 -10.08 7.38
N ASP A 64 7.86 -10.69 7.99
CA ASP A 64 6.46 -10.38 7.68
C ASP A 64 6.11 -8.93 7.99
N MET A 65 5.57 -8.24 6.99
CA MET A 65 5.07 -6.88 7.10
C MET A 65 3.71 -6.75 6.42
N LEU A 66 3.01 -5.65 6.71
CA LEU A 66 1.66 -5.42 6.23
C LEU A 66 1.56 -4.14 5.39
N LEU A 67 0.94 -4.26 4.22
CA LEU A 67 0.60 -3.17 3.32
C LEU A 67 -0.81 -2.70 3.62
N ILE A 68 -0.95 -1.47 4.13
CA ILE A 68 -2.26 -0.85 4.41
C ILE A 68 -2.63 0.15 3.30
N PRO A 69 -3.76 -0.04 2.60
CA PRO A 69 -4.22 0.87 1.55
C PRO A 69 -4.45 2.29 2.03
N GLN A 70 -4.10 3.27 1.20
CA GLN A 70 -4.35 4.68 1.45
C GLN A 70 -5.44 5.20 0.52
N THR A 71 -6.49 5.80 1.09
CA THR A 71 -7.69 6.19 0.31
C THR A 71 -7.57 7.55 -0.40
N ASP A 72 -6.40 8.18 -0.34
CA ASP A 72 -6.12 9.53 -0.86
C ASP A 72 -5.34 9.54 -2.19
N GLY A 73 -4.95 8.36 -2.71
CA GLY A 73 -3.99 8.29 -3.82
C GLY A 73 -4.21 7.16 -4.82
N ALA A 74 -5.45 6.69 -4.99
CA ALA A 74 -5.77 5.66 -5.98
C ALA A 74 -6.13 6.26 -7.34
N PHE A 75 -5.64 5.64 -8.43
CA PHE A 75 -5.89 6.08 -9.81
C PHE A 75 -5.70 4.91 -10.79
N LEU A 76 -6.25 5.00 -12.00
CA LEU A 76 -6.07 3.99 -13.03
C LEU A 76 -4.69 4.09 -13.67
N ASP A 77 -4.02 2.95 -13.88
CA ASP A 77 -2.75 2.89 -14.61
C ASP A 77 -3.02 3.11 -16.11
N PRO A 78 -2.47 4.16 -16.74
CA PRO A 78 -2.70 4.45 -18.15
C PRO A 78 -1.83 3.62 -19.10
N PHE A 79 -0.94 2.77 -18.58
CA PHE A 79 0.07 2.04 -19.35
C PHE A 79 -0.17 0.52 -19.38
N THR A 80 -0.91 -0.03 -18.43
CA THR A 80 -1.22 -1.46 -18.39
C THR A 80 -2.26 -1.84 -19.44
N ASN A 81 -2.08 -3.00 -20.09
CA ASN A 81 -3.01 -3.50 -21.10
C ASN A 81 -4.36 -3.92 -20.51
N ASP A 82 -4.34 -4.61 -19.37
CA ASP A 82 -5.55 -4.93 -18.62
C ASP A 82 -5.88 -3.77 -17.66
N PRO A 83 -7.16 -3.36 -17.54
CA PRO A 83 -7.57 -2.31 -16.62
C PRO A 83 -7.05 -2.56 -15.20
N THR A 84 -6.18 -1.67 -14.73
CA THR A 84 -5.47 -1.81 -13.45
C THR A 84 -5.63 -0.54 -12.63
N ILE A 85 -5.99 -0.67 -11.35
CA ILE A 85 -6.00 0.44 -10.40
C ILE A 85 -4.70 0.42 -9.59
N ILE A 86 -4.01 1.55 -9.53
CA ILE A 86 -2.89 1.75 -8.62
C ILE A 86 -3.44 2.21 -7.28
N ILE A 87 -3.01 1.56 -6.20
CA ILE A 87 -3.36 1.94 -4.84
C ILE A 87 -2.07 2.17 -4.05
N ARG A 88 -1.94 3.37 -3.47
CA ARG A 88 -0.83 3.69 -2.58
C ARG A 88 -0.99 2.94 -1.26
N MET A 89 0.10 2.35 -0.79
CA MET A 89 0.16 1.60 0.46
C MET A 89 1.05 2.31 1.49
N MET A 90 0.78 2.06 2.76
CA MET A 90 1.70 2.30 3.87
C MET A 90 2.19 0.97 4.41
N ILE A 91 3.39 0.98 5.00
CA ILE A 91 3.92 -0.19 5.70
C ILE A 91 3.61 -0.09 7.18
N VAL A 92 3.03 -1.15 7.73
CA VAL A 92 2.80 -1.28 9.17
C VAL A 92 3.38 -2.58 9.71
N SER A 93 3.73 -2.58 10.99
CA SER A 93 4.13 -3.79 11.68
C SER A 93 2.88 -4.63 12.01
N PRO A 94 2.83 -5.93 11.62
CA PRO A 94 1.68 -6.78 11.95
C PRO A 94 1.45 -6.95 13.45
N ALA A 95 2.51 -6.82 14.26
CA ALA A 95 2.45 -7.01 15.71
C ALA A 95 1.81 -5.83 16.45
N THR A 96 2.01 -4.60 15.96
CA THR A 96 1.56 -3.37 16.65
C THR A 96 0.52 -2.59 15.87
N MET A 97 0.33 -2.88 14.58
CA MET A 97 -0.44 -2.06 13.63
C MET A 97 0.04 -0.61 13.53
N GLU A 98 1.26 -0.33 13.98
CA GLU A 98 1.89 0.98 13.89
C GLU A 98 2.71 1.10 12.60
N SER A 99 2.82 2.33 12.11
CA SER A 99 3.64 2.66 10.95
C SER A 99 5.09 2.23 11.16
N TYR A 100 5.63 1.50 10.18
CA TYR A 100 7.00 1.02 10.21
C TYR A 100 7.99 2.18 10.18
N ASP A 101 8.97 2.18 11.09
CA ASP A 101 9.88 3.32 11.27
C ASP A 101 10.83 3.59 10.10
N LYS A 102 10.94 2.66 9.15
CA LYS A 102 11.72 2.85 7.90
C LYS A 102 10.84 3.04 6.67
N ASP A 103 9.53 3.15 6.82
CA ASP A 103 8.63 3.55 5.74
C ASP A 103 8.76 5.07 5.51
N PRO A 104 9.28 5.53 4.35
CA PRO A 104 9.41 6.94 4.06
C PRO A 104 8.08 7.70 4.12
N ARG A 105 6.97 7.07 3.71
CA ARG A 105 5.64 7.69 3.74
C ARG A 105 5.14 7.84 5.17
N GLY A 106 5.37 6.81 5.99
CA GLY A 106 5.11 6.85 7.43
C GLY A 106 5.85 7.98 8.13
N ILE A 107 7.15 8.14 7.84
CA ILE A 107 7.99 9.24 8.36
C ILE A 107 7.44 10.60 7.93
N ALA A 108 7.08 10.76 6.64
CA ALA A 108 6.54 12.01 6.13
C ALA A 108 5.24 12.42 6.86
N LYS A 109 4.31 11.47 7.07
CA LYS A 109 3.09 11.73 7.84
C LYS A 109 3.37 12.10 9.30
N LYS A 110 4.33 11.43 9.96
CA LYS A 110 4.76 11.79 11.32
C LYS A 110 5.30 13.23 11.37
N ALA A 111 6.05 13.66 10.35
CA ALA A 111 6.57 15.02 10.25
C ALA A 111 5.46 16.07 10.02
N GLU A 112 4.49 15.79 9.15
CA GLU A 112 3.33 16.67 8.96
C GLU A 112 2.50 16.81 10.25
N ALA A 113 2.28 15.71 10.97
CA ALA A 113 1.58 15.72 12.24
C ALA A 113 2.32 16.54 13.31
N TYR A 114 3.66 16.44 13.36
CA TYR A 114 4.49 17.24 14.25
C TYR A 114 4.42 18.73 13.94
N LEU A 115 4.36 19.13 12.66
CA LEU A 115 4.21 20.53 12.27
C LEU A 115 2.86 21.13 12.73
N ALA A 116 1.82 20.31 12.77
CA ALA A 116 0.47 20.74 13.16
C ALA A 116 0.25 20.81 14.69
N SER A 117 1.20 20.32 15.50
CA SER A 117 1.10 20.28 16.98
C SER A 117 1.55 21.55 17.68
#